data_AF-A0A951TWW0-F1
#
_entry.id   AF-A0A951TWW0-F1
#
_cell.length_a   1.000
_cell.length_b   1.000
_cell.length_c   1.000
_cell.angle_alpha   90.00
_cell.angle_beta   90.00
_cell.angle_gamma   90.00
#
_symmetry.space_group_name_H-M   'P 1'
#
loop_
_entity.id
_entity.type
_entity.pdbx_description
1 polymer ?
#
loop_
_entity_poly.entity_id
_entity_poly.type
_entity_poly.pdbx_seq_one_letter_code
_entity_poly.pdbx_strand_id
1 'polypeptide(L)'
;MKTRSKLTPVVASLSLVLSFSTAPMSAFAAPSPAASPAERGFCTSLGADESRIGSGIATQSAKLTADRASAAAKLQAERASVDATVTSDRANWDTKRQAYFTSLEGKATSTSTQQAVSSFEQTVLSAVTTRRSAVDTARNTFRSGVDAAIASRHAQVDAATSAFRTAVSNVEASAQASCTSGVAPASVRTTFVAGLKSARMTLQSSLSSIPKLDPVVKSLAQTRQTAVSGADATFKTSVDQASTTLKAALHQS
;
A
#
# COMPACT_ATOMS: atom_id res chain seq x y z
N MET A 1 -25.20 11.75 -16.45
CA MET A 1 -25.39 10.63 -15.51
C MET A 1 -24.29 10.66 -14.46
N LYS A 2 -24.63 11.06 -13.23
CA LYS A 2 -23.74 11.07 -12.07
C LYS A 2 -23.67 9.65 -11.50
N THR A 3 -22.82 8.79 -12.03
CA THR A 3 -22.32 7.63 -11.26
C THR A 3 -21.14 8.12 -10.43
N ARG A 4 -21.46 8.75 -9.29
CA ARG A 4 -20.48 8.91 -8.21
C ARG A 4 -20.20 7.51 -7.67
N SER A 5 -19.31 6.78 -8.34
CA SER A 5 -18.71 5.58 -7.79
C SER A 5 -17.88 6.03 -6.59
N LYS A 6 -18.42 5.83 -5.40
CA LYS A 6 -17.71 6.04 -4.14
C LYS A 6 -16.60 4.98 -4.11
N LEU A 7 -15.45 5.31 -4.68
CA LEU A 7 -14.19 4.62 -4.39
C LEU A 7 -13.84 4.95 -2.94
N THR A 8 -14.45 4.22 -2.01
CA THR A 8 -14.01 4.15 -0.62
C THR A 8 -12.55 3.65 -0.65
N PRO A 9 -11.58 4.43 -0.18
CA PRO A 9 -10.24 3.92 0.02
C PRO A 9 -10.33 2.93 1.18
N VAL A 10 -10.32 1.63 0.87
CA VAL A 10 -10.06 0.60 1.87
C VAL A 10 -8.58 0.72 2.23
N VAL A 11 -8.30 1.63 3.16
CA VAL A 11 -7.02 1.69 3.84
C VAL A 11 -6.96 0.45 4.70
N ALA A 12 -6.26 -0.57 4.23
CA ALA A 12 -5.90 -1.72 5.04
C ALA A 12 -4.89 -1.26 6.09
N SER A 13 -5.41 -0.73 7.19
CA SER A 13 -4.66 -0.37 8.39
C SER A 13 -4.05 -1.65 8.97
N LEU A 14 -2.82 -1.95 8.59
CA LEU A 14 -2.02 -3.03 9.17
C LEU A 14 -1.46 -2.56 10.53
N SER A 15 -2.35 -2.46 11.52
CA SER A 15 -2.02 -2.15 12.90
C SER A 15 -1.49 -3.43 13.56
N LEU A 16 -0.17 -3.59 13.59
CA LEU A 16 0.48 -4.61 14.41
C LEU A 16 0.45 -4.14 15.87
N VAL A 17 -0.65 -4.41 16.56
CA VAL A 17 -0.78 -4.15 18.01
C VAL A 17 -0.08 -5.29 18.76
N LEU A 18 1.17 -5.06 19.16
CA LEU A 18 1.83 -5.89 20.17
C LEU A 18 1.32 -5.46 21.56
N SER A 19 0.28 -6.11 22.05
CA SER A 19 -0.15 -6.02 23.44
C SER A 19 0.84 -6.77 24.33
N PHE A 20 1.57 -6.06 25.19
CA PHE A 20 2.35 -6.70 26.26
C PHE A 20 2.15 -5.96 27.58
N SER A 21 1.63 -6.72 28.55
CA SER A 21 1.33 -6.32 29.91
C SER A 21 2.55 -5.74 30.63
N THR A 22 2.40 -4.53 31.15
CA THR A 22 3.37 -3.88 32.03
C THR A 22 3.26 -4.46 33.44
N ALA A 23 4.32 -5.09 33.95
CA ALA A 23 4.45 -5.41 35.37
C ALA A 23 5.28 -4.32 36.08
N PRO A 24 4.91 -3.91 37.31
CA PRO A 24 5.56 -2.84 38.05
C PRO A 24 6.94 -3.27 38.59
N MET A 25 7.90 -2.33 38.57
CA MET A 25 9.22 -2.50 39.17
C MET A 25 9.20 -2.02 40.62
N SER A 26 9.45 -2.92 41.56
CA SER A 26 9.84 -2.58 42.92
C SER A 26 11.37 -2.57 43.00
N ALA A 27 11.93 -1.45 43.45
CA ALA A 27 13.34 -1.29 43.76
C ALA A 27 13.63 -1.76 45.18
N PHE A 28 14.68 -2.57 45.36
CA PHE A 28 15.40 -2.69 46.63
C PHE A 28 16.88 -3.01 46.35
N ALA A 29 17.76 -2.18 46.89
CA ALA A 29 19.19 -2.45 47.01
C ALA A 29 19.47 -2.92 48.45
N ALA A 30 20.05 -4.11 48.59
CA ALA A 30 20.62 -4.64 49.83
C ALA A 30 21.89 -5.44 49.46
N PRO A 31 22.92 -5.48 50.32
CA PRO A 31 24.17 -6.19 50.04
C PRO A 31 23.95 -7.72 49.95
N SER A 32 24.46 -8.35 48.89
CA SER A 32 24.24 -9.76 48.58
C SER A 32 24.87 -10.70 49.62
N PRO A 33 24.08 -11.59 50.26
CA PRO A 33 24.59 -12.88 50.72
C PRO A 33 24.84 -13.79 49.50
N ALA A 34 25.65 -14.84 49.69
CA ALA A 34 26.05 -15.77 48.64
C ALA A 34 24.87 -16.25 47.76
N ALA A 35 25.09 -16.25 46.46
CA ALA A 35 24.09 -16.52 45.43
C ALA A 35 23.29 -17.81 45.70
N SER A 36 21.97 -17.69 45.63
CA SER A 36 21.03 -18.80 45.78
C SER A 36 21.21 -19.82 44.64
N PRO A 37 20.78 -21.10 44.81
CA PRO A 37 20.85 -22.11 43.76
C PRO A 37 20.17 -21.71 42.43
N ALA A 38 19.19 -20.82 42.48
CA ALA A 38 18.50 -20.28 41.30
C ALA A 38 19.38 -19.34 40.45
N GLU A 39 20.41 -18.73 41.03
CA GLU A 39 21.35 -17.83 40.35
C GLU A 39 22.50 -18.57 39.67
N ARG A 40 22.67 -19.89 39.88
CA ARG A 40 23.69 -20.72 39.21
C ARG A 40 23.25 -21.25 37.84
N GLY A 41 21.99 -21.06 37.43
CA GLY A 41 21.42 -21.72 36.26
C GLY A 41 21.41 -20.94 34.94
N PHE A 42 21.60 -19.61 34.93
CA PHE A 42 21.38 -18.82 33.70
C PHE A 42 22.32 -19.21 32.56
N CYS A 43 23.62 -19.33 32.83
CA CYS A 43 24.58 -19.73 31.81
C CYS A 43 24.31 -21.16 31.28
N THR A 44 23.74 -22.03 32.11
CA THR A 44 23.32 -23.39 31.71
C THR A 44 22.05 -23.37 30.86
N SER A 45 21.14 -22.42 31.09
CA SER A 45 19.89 -22.28 30.33
C SER A 45 19.99 -21.39 29.10
N LEU A 46 21.09 -20.64 28.94
CA LEU A 46 21.25 -19.62 27.91
C LEU A 46 20.98 -20.15 26.49
N GLY A 47 21.51 -21.32 26.13
CA GLY A 47 21.27 -21.89 24.80
C GLY A 47 19.80 -22.23 24.52
N ALA A 48 19.04 -22.63 25.54
CA ALA A 48 17.59 -22.85 25.41
C ALA A 48 16.84 -21.52 25.27
N ASP A 49 17.28 -20.47 25.97
CA ASP A 49 16.73 -19.12 25.86
C ASP A 49 16.99 -18.51 24.47
N GLU A 50 18.19 -18.65 23.93
CA GLU A 50 18.58 -18.23 22.58
C GLU A 50 17.73 -18.93 21.51
N SER A 51 17.59 -20.26 21.61
CA SER A 51 16.73 -21.04 20.70
C SER A 51 15.26 -20.56 20.71
N ARG A 52 14.73 -20.25 21.90
CA ARG A 52 13.38 -19.70 22.04
C ARG A 52 13.24 -18.30 21.46
N ILE A 53 14.26 -17.45 21.63
CA ILE A 53 14.27 -16.10 21.03
C ILE A 53 14.35 -16.20 19.50
N GLY A 54 15.28 -17.00 18.98
CA GLY A 54 15.46 -17.23 17.55
C GLY A 54 14.20 -17.76 16.86
N SER A 55 13.55 -18.78 17.45
CA SER A 55 12.27 -19.30 16.95
C SER A 55 11.17 -18.25 16.98
N GLY A 56 11.04 -17.46 18.06
CA GLY A 56 10.09 -16.35 18.14
C GLY A 56 10.29 -15.32 17.02
N ILE A 57 11.54 -14.93 16.75
CA ILE A 57 11.89 -14.03 15.65
C ILE A 57 11.50 -14.65 14.30
N ALA A 58 11.83 -15.92 14.08
CA ALA A 58 11.52 -16.62 12.83
C ALA A 58 10.00 -16.68 12.58
N THR A 59 9.21 -17.04 13.59
CA THR A 59 7.74 -17.09 13.51
C THR A 59 7.15 -15.73 13.14
N GLN A 60 7.58 -14.65 13.80
CA GLN A 60 7.07 -13.31 13.50
C GLN A 60 7.44 -12.85 12.08
N SER A 61 8.63 -13.24 11.61
CA SER A 61 9.10 -12.92 10.27
C SER A 61 8.32 -13.67 9.19
N ALA A 62 8.00 -14.93 9.44
CA ALA A 62 7.14 -15.73 8.57
C ALA A 62 5.72 -15.13 8.51
N LYS A 63 5.17 -14.73 9.66
CA LYS A 63 3.86 -14.06 9.74
C LYS A 63 3.84 -12.77 8.93
N LEU A 64 4.83 -11.89 9.10
CA LEU A 64 4.94 -10.65 8.33
C LEU A 64 4.96 -10.91 6.82
N THR A 65 5.69 -11.94 6.38
CA THR A 65 5.75 -12.34 4.97
C THR A 65 4.40 -12.81 4.44
N ALA A 66 3.71 -13.65 5.22
CA ALA A 66 2.37 -14.15 4.87
C ALA A 66 1.33 -13.01 4.81
N ASP A 67 1.34 -12.09 5.77
CA ASP A 67 0.44 -10.94 5.82
C ASP A 67 0.64 -10.04 4.59
N ARG A 68 1.89 -9.79 4.19
CA ARG A 68 2.22 -9.03 2.97
C ARG A 68 1.74 -9.73 1.71
N ALA A 69 1.93 -11.04 1.59
CA ALA A 69 1.47 -11.81 0.44
C ALA A 69 -0.07 -11.77 0.32
N SER A 70 -0.77 -11.93 1.45
CA SER A 70 -2.23 -11.83 1.51
C SER A 70 -2.73 -10.44 1.11
N ALA A 71 -2.10 -9.37 1.61
CA ALA A 71 -2.43 -8.00 1.24
C ALA A 71 -2.18 -7.73 -0.27
N ALA A 72 -1.07 -8.22 -0.82
CA ALA A 72 -0.77 -8.09 -2.24
C ALA A 72 -1.80 -8.82 -3.13
N ALA A 73 -2.20 -10.03 -2.74
CA ALA A 73 -3.23 -10.79 -3.46
C ALA A 73 -4.58 -10.05 -3.47
N LYS A 74 -5.00 -9.49 -2.33
CA LYS A 74 -6.24 -8.69 -2.24
C LYS A 74 -6.17 -7.45 -3.13
N LEU A 75 -5.07 -6.72 -3.08
CA LEU A 75 -4.88 -5.53 -3.91
C LEU A 75 -4.94 -5.86 -5.41
N GLN A 76 -4.33 -6.97 -5.83
CA GLN A 76 -4.39 -7.40 -7.23
C GLN A 76 -5.80 -7.82 -7.65
N ALA A 77 -6.53 -8.55 -6.80
CA ALA A 77 -7.91 -8.95 -7.07
C ALA A 77 -8.83 -7.73 -7.21
N GLU A 78 -8.69 -6.73 -6.34
CA GLU A 78 -9.45 -5.47 -6.44
C GLU A 78 -9.12 -4.73 -7.73
N ARG A 79 -7.83 -4.65 -8.12
CA ARG A 79 -7.42 -4.00 -9.37
C ARG A 79 -8.03 -4.71 -10.58
N ALA A 80 -7.97 -6.03 -10.62
CA ALA A 80 -8.55 -6.84 -11.70
C ALA A 80 -10.07 -6.64 -11.82
N SER A 81 -10.78 -6.60 -10.69
CA SER A 81 -12.22 -6.33 -10.66
C SER A 81 -12.57 -4.93 -11.22
N VAL A 82 -11.80 -3.91 -10.84
CA VAL A 82 -11.97 -2.56 -11.38
C VAL A 82 -11.64 -2.52 -12.88
N ASP A 83 -10.59 -3.22 -13.34
CA ASP A 83 -10.23 -3.27 -14.77
C ASP A 83 -11.31 -3.96 -15.61
N ALA A 84 -11.88 -5.05 -15.10
CA ALA A 84 -13.01 -5.73 -15.75
C ALA A 84 -14.22 -4.80 -15.86
N THR A 85 -14.55 -4.08 -14.78
CA THR A 85 -15.65 -3.10 -14.77
C THR A 85 -15.42 -1.99 -15.79
N VAL A 86 -14.23 -1.38 -15.81
CA VAL A 86 -13.88 -0.32 -16.77
C VAL A 86 -13.97 -0.82 -18.21
N THR A 87 -13.51 -2.04 -18.47
CA THR A 87 -13.57 -2.66 -19.81
C THR A 87 -15.02 -2.87 -20.24
N SER A 88 -15.85 -3.44 -19.37
CA SER A 88 -17.28 -3.66 -19.61
C SER A 88 -18.03 -2.35 -19.86
N ASP A 89 -17.79 -1.34 -19.02
CA ASP A 89 -18.41 -0.02 -19.17
C ASP A 89 -18.02 0.64 -20.49
N ARG A 90 -16.75 0.56 -20.88
CA ARG A 90 -16.28 1.08 -22.17
C ARG A 90 -16.98 0.41 -23.34
N ALA A 91 -17.10 -0.92 -23.34
CA ALA A 91 -17.81 -1.65 -24.37
C ALA A 91 -19.29 -1.21 -24.46
N ASN A 92 -19.97 -1.10 -23.31
CA ASN A 92 -21.36 -0.63 -23.26
C ASN A 92 -21.52 0.78 -23.85
N TRP A 93 -20.62 1.70 -23.48
CA TRP A 93 -20.62 3.07 -24.00
C TRP A 93 -20.31 3.14 -25.49
N ASP A 94 -19.45 2.26 -26.00
CA ASP A 94 -19.13 2.22 -27.43
C ASP A 94 -20.31 1.69 -28.24
N THR A 95 -20.98 0.62 -27.78
CA THR A 95 -22.21 0.12 -28.41
C THR A 95 -23.30 1.19 -28.48
N LYS A 96 -23.54 1.90 -27.37
CA LYS A 96 -24.55 2.98 -27.33
C LYS A 96 -24.19 4.14 -28.26
N ARG A 97 -22.92 4.48 -28.34
CA ARG A 97 -22.44 5.55 -29.22
C ARG A 97 -22.58 5.16 -30.69
N GLN A 98 -22.23 3.93 -31.04
CA GLN A 98 -22.38 3.43 -32.41
C GLN A 98 -23.86 3.44 -32.82
N ALA A 99 -24.78 3.01 -31.96
CA ALA A 99 -26.21 3.09 -32.23
C ALA A 99 -26.70 4.53 -32.42
N TYR A 100 -26.15 5.48 -31.65
CA TYR A 100 -26.46 6.90 -31.81
C TYR A 100 -25.97 7.45 -33.15
N PHE A 101 -24.74 7.12 -33.56
CA PHE A 101 -24.17 7.49 -34.85
C PHE A 101 -25.00 6.94 -36.01
N THR A 102 -25.32 5.65 -36.00
CA THR A 102 -26.21 5.05 -37.00
C THR A 102 -27.58 5.73 -37.08
N SER A 103 -28.11 6.20 -35.95
CA SER A 103 -29.36 6.98 -35.95
C SER A 103 -29.20 8.37 -36.58
N LEU A 104 -28.04 9.02 -36.45
CA LEU A 104 -27.74 10.31 -37.10
C LEU A 104 -27.53 10.13 -38.61
N GLU A 105 -26.77 9.11 -39.01
CA GLU A 105 -26.53 8.77 -40.42
C GLU A 105 -27.87 8.52 -41.15
N GLY A 106 -28.78 7.75 -40.54
CA GLY A 106 -30.10 7.49 -41.12
C GLY A 106 -31.00 8.72 -41.26
N LYS A 107 -30.68 9.84 -40.59
CA LYS A 107 -31.39 11.13 -40.71
C LYS A 107 -30.74 12.08 -41.70
N ALA A 108 -29.49 11.85 -42.09
CA ALA A 108 -28.75 12.70 -43.00
C ALA A 108 -29.07 12.35 -44.46
N THR A 109 -30.03 13.05 -45.05
CA THR A 109 -30.57 12.75 -46.39
C THR A 109 -29.83 13.48 -47.52
N SER A 110 -29.09 14.54 -47.21
CA SER A 110 -28.31 15.31 -48.19
C SER A 110 -26.81 15.08 -48.03
N THR A 111 -26.04 15.28 -49.09
CA THR A 111 -24.57 15.15 -49.05
C THR A 111 -23.94 16.08 -48.00
N SER A 112 -24.46 17.30 -47.84
CA SER A 112 -23.97 18.26 -46.84
C SER A 112 -24.23 17.80 -45.40
N THR A 113 -25.42 17.26 -45.13
CA THR A 113 -25.76 16.73 -43.79
C THR A 113 -24.99 15.44 -43.47
N GLN A 114 -24.74 14.59 -44.47
CA GLN A 114 -23.91 13.38 -44.32
C GLN A 114 -22.46 13.71 -43.96
N GLN A 115 -21.86 14.71 -44.63
CA GLN A 115 -20.51 15.18 -44.31
C GLN A 115 -20.42 15.77 -42.90
N ALA A 116 -21.44 16.52 -42.46
CA ALA A 116 -21.51 17.07 -41.12
C ALA A 116 -21.61 15.98 -40.04
N VAL A 117 -22.42 14.93 -40.27
CA VAL A 117 -22.52 13.77 -39.38
C VAL A 117 -21.17 13.04 -39.29
N SER A 118 -20.54 12.73 -40.43
CA SER A 118 -19.23 12.07 -40.45
C SER A 118 -18.15 12.86 -39.68
N SER A 119 -18.12 14.19 -39.85
CA SER A 119 -17.20 15.07 -39.13
C SER A 119 -17.45 15.07 -37.61
N PHE A 120 -18.73 15.07 -37.22
CA PHE A 120 -19.14 14.97 -35.82
C PHE A 120 -18.68 13.64 -35.20
N GLU A 121 -18.94 12.52 -35.88
CA GLU A 121 -18.55 11.19 -35.41
C GLU A 121 -17.05 11.07 -35.19
N GLN A 122 -16.26 11.49 -36.18
CA GLN A 122 -14.80 11.47 -36.09
C GLN A 122 -14.29 12.31 -34.92
N THR A 123 -14.87 13.50 -34.71
CA THR A 123 -14.52 14.39 -33.59
C THR A 123 -14.84 13.74 -32.24
N VAL A 124 -16.03 13.13 -32.11
CA VAL A 124 -16.43 12.45 -30.88
C VAL A 124 -15.55 11.22 -30.61
N LEU A 125 -15.26 10.40 -31.61
CA LEU A 125 -14.39 9.22 -31.46
C LEU A 125 -12.95 9.61 -31.06
N SER A 126 -12.43 10.68 -31.66
CA SER A 126 -11.13 11.24 -31.27
C SER A 126 -11.14 11.74 -29.81
N ALA A 127 -12.19 12.45 -29.41
CA ALA A 127 -12.35 12.92 -28.03
C ALA A 127 -12.47 11.76 -27.03
N VAL A 128 -13.20 10.69 -27.37
CA VAL A 128 -13.29 9.47 -26.53
C VAL A 128 -11.92 8.83 -26.35
N THR A 129 -11.18 8.67 -27.45
CA THR A 129 -9.84 8.06 -27.43
C THR A 129 -8.89 8.85 -26.55
N THR A 130 -8.87 10.18 -26.72
CA THR A 130 -8.07 11.11 -25.92
C THR A 130 -8.41 11.00 -24.43
N ARG A 131 -9.70 11.03 -24.10
CA ARG A 131 -10.18 10.89 -22.71
C ARG A 131 -9.76 9.56 -22.10
N ARG A 132 -9.95 8.45 -22.81
CA ARG A 132 -9.58 7.11 -22.33
C ARG A 132 -8.10 7.01 -22.04
N SER A 133 -7.26 7.47 -22.97
CA SER A 133 -5.81 7.48 -22.82
C SER A 133 -5.36 8.29 -21.59
N ALA A 134 -5.92 9.49 -21.40
CA ALA A 134 -5.61 10.33 -20.24
C ALA A 134 -6.04 9.67 -18.91
N VAL A 135 -7.24 9.09 -18.87
CA VAL A 135 -7.75 8.38 -17.68
C VAL A 135 -6.91 7.14 -17.38
N ASP A 136 -6.52 6.36 -18.38
CA ASP A 136 -5.68 5.17 -18.20
C ASP A 136 -4.29 5.53 -17.70
N THR A 137 -3.70 6.59 -18.26
CA THR A 137 -2.43 7.15 -17.76
C THR A 137 -2.55 7.55 -16.29
N ALA A 138 -3.60 8.29 -15.91
CA ALA A 138 -3.82 8.68 -14.52
C ALA A 138 -4.02 7.48 -13.56
N ARG A 139 -4.71 6.43 -14.02
CA ARG A 139 -4.90 5.19 -13.25
C ARG A 139 -3.59 4.44 -13.07
N ASN A 140 -2.77 4.35 -14.11
CA ASN A 140 -1.47 3.69 -14.07
C ASN A 140 -0.50 4.43 -13.15
N THR A 141 -0.40 5.75 -13.28
CA THR A 141 0.43 6.58 -12.39
C THR A 141 0.02 6.42 -10.92
N PHE A 142 -1.28 6.39 -10.63
CA PHE A 142 -1.77 6.12 -9.28
C PHE A 142 -1.32 4.74 -8.77
N ARG A 143 -1.52 3.69 -9.57
CA ARG A 143 -1.16 2.30 -9.20
C ARG A 143 0.33 2.15 -8.95
N SER A 144 1.16 2.62 -9.89
CA SER A 144 2.62 2.57 -9.76
C SER A 144 3.11 3.38 -8.57
N GLY A 145 2.52 4.55 -8.30
CA GLY A 145 2.86 5.35 -7.12
C GLY A 145 2.52 4.63 -5.80
N VAL A 146 1.37 3.95 -5.74
CA VAL A 146 0.99 3.14 -4.58
C VAL A 146 1.93 1.96 -4.40
N ASP A 147 2.28 1.25 -5.48
CA ASP A 147 3.18 0.10 -5.44
C ASP A 147 4.58 0.51 -4.97
N ALA A 148 5.10 1.63 -5.47
CA ALA A 148 6.38 2.19 -5.03
C ALA A 148 6.36 2.57 -3.53
N ALA A 149 5.27 3.17 -3.05
CA ALA A 149 5.11 3.52 -1.63
C ALA A 149 5.08 2.27 -0.74
N ILE A 150 4.35 1.22 -1.15
CA ILE A 150 4.31 -0.07 -0.45
C ILE A 150 5.71 -0.71 -0.41
N ALA A 151 6.39 -0.78 -1.55
CA ALA A 151 7.73 -1.34 -1.64
C ALA A 151 8.75 -0.60 -0.77
N SER A 152 8.72 0.74 -0.80
CA SER A 152 9.56 1.59 0.06
C SER A 152 9.30 1.32 1.55
N ARG A 153 8.03 1.19 1.94
CA ARG A 153 7.66 0.89 3.33
C ARG A 153 8.13 -0.51 3.74
N HIS A 154 7.98 -1.51 2.86
CA HIS A 154 8.48 -2.86 3.12
C HIS A 154 9.98 -2.86 3.36
N ALA A 155 10.76 -2.20 2.50
CA ALA A 155 12.21 -2.10 2.63
C ALA A 155 12.62 -1.49 3.98
N GLN A 156 11.93 -0.44 4.45
CA GLN A 156 12.20 0.16 5.76
C GLN A 156 11.89 -0.78 6.94
N VAL A 157 10.76 -1.51 6.86
CA VAL A 157 10.41 -2.51 7.88
C VAL A 157 11.42 -3.66 7.89
N ASP A 158 11.90 -4.09 6.72
CA ASP A 158 12.86 -5.18 6.59
C ASP A 158 14.23 -4.76 7.13
N ALA A 159 14.65 -3.53 6.85
CA ALA A 159 15.87 -2.95 7.44
C ALA A 159 15.78 -2.89 8.97
N ALA A 160 14.67 -2.38 9.53
CA ALA A 160 14.47 -2.34 10.99
C ALA A 160 14.46 -3.74 11.62
N THR A 161 13.83 -4.71 10.96
CA THR A 161 13.80 -6.11 11.41
C THR A 161 15.18 -6.75 11.36
N SER A 162 15.96 -6.49 10.30
CA SER A 162 17.34 -6.97 10.17
C SER A 162 18.25 -6.39 11.25
N ALA A 163 18.13 -5.08 11.51
CA ALA A 163 18.86 -4.41 12.59
C ALA A 163 18.52 -5.01 13.96
N PHE A 164 17.24 -5.30 14.22
CA PHE A 164 16.81 -5.96 15.45
C PHE A 164 17.42 -7.36 15.61
N ARG A 165 17.41 -8.18 14.55
CA ARG A 165 18.03 -9.52 14.56
C ARG A 165 19.52 -9.46 14.87
N THR A 166 20.22 -8.51 14.25
CA THR A 166 21.65 -8.28 14.49
C THR A 166 21.89 -7.88 15.94
N ALA A 167 21.09 -6.95 16.48
CA ALA A 167 21.21 -6.54 17.88
C ALA A 167 20.96 -7.69 18.86
N VAL A 168 19.97 -8.55 18.60
CA VAL A 168 19.72 -9.75 19.40
C VAL A 168 20.91 -10.71 19.34
N SER A 169 21.41 -11.03 18.15
CA SER A 169 22.56 -11.92 17.98
C SER A 169 23.82 -11.41 18.70
N ASN A 170 24.06 -10.09 18.68
CA ASN A 170 25.17 -9.48 19.43
C ASN A 170 25.00 -9.61 20.95
N VAL A 171 23.77 -9.49 21.46
CA VAL A 171 23.45 -9.65 22.88
C VAL A 171 23.64 -11.11 23.32
N GLU A 172 23.23 -12.06 22.49
CA GLU A 172 23.44 -13.50 22.70
C GLU A 172 24.93 -13.83 22.74
N ALA A 173 25.70 -13.42 21.72
CA ALA A 173 27.15 -13.62 21.67
C ALA A 173 27.88 -13.00 22.88
N SER A 174 27.46 -11.80 23.31
CA SER A 174 28.03 -11.14 24.50
C SER A 174 27.73 -11.90 25.79
N ALA A 175 26.53 -12.48 25.92
CA ALA A 175 26.17 -13.31 27.06
C ALA A 175 26.96 -14.63 27.09
N GLN A 176 27.12 -15.29 25.95
CA GLN A 176 27.94 -16.51 25.81
C GLN A 176 29.40 -16.25 26.21
N ALA A 177 29.99 -15.16 25.71
CA ALA A 177 31.37 -14.77 26.06
C ALA A 177 31.52 -14.48 27.56
N SER A 178 30.54 -13.80 28.16
CA SER A 178 30.53 -13.50 29.60
C SER A 178 30.41 -14.75 30.46
N CYS A 179 29.56 -15.70 30.06
CA CYS A 179 29.43 -17.01 30.71
C CYS A 179 30.73 -17.81 30.64
N THR A 180 31.40 -17.81 29.47
CA THR A 180 32.69 -18.51 29.28
C THR A 180 33.81 -17.88 30.10
N SER A 181 33.77 -16.55 30.28
CA SER A 181 34.76 -15.79 31.07
C SER A 181 34.53 -15.88 32.58
N GLY A 182 33.56 -16.67 33.06
CA GLY A 182 33.29 -16.85 34.48
C GLY A 182 32.61 -15.67 35.15
N VAL A 183 31.99 -14.75 34.39
CA VAL A 183 31.19 -13.66 34.97
C VAL A 183 30.01 -14.24 35.75
N ALA A 184 29.71 -13.66 36.92
CA ALA A 184 28.61 -14.11 37.76
C ALA A 184 27.29 -14.21 36.97
N PRO A 185 26.57 -15.36 36.96
CA PRO A 185 25.43 -15.54 36.07
C PRO A 185 24.29 -14.54 36.29
N ALA A 186 24.11 -14.04 37.52
CA ALA A 186 23.16 -12.96 37.83
C ALA A 186 23.49 -11.65 37.07
N SER A 187 24.77 -11.31 36.98
CA SER A 187 25.25 -10.16 36.20
C SER A 187 25.07 -10.41 34.70
N VAL A 188 25.39 -11.61 34.20
CA VAL A 188 25.18 -11.94 32.78
C VAL A 188 23.70 -11.83 32.41
N ARG A 189 22.80 -12.40 33.23
CA ARG A 189 21.35 -12.32 33.04
C ARG A 189 20.86 -10.87 32.99
N THR A 190 21.32 -10.04 33.92
CA THR A 190 20.91 -8.63 34.00
C THR A 190 21.30 -7.88 32.72
N THR A 191 22.54 -8.05 32.28
CA THR A 191 23.04 -7.42 31.03
C THR A 191 22.31 -7.96 29.80
N PHE A 192 22.08 -9.27 29.72
CA PHE A 192 21.36 -9.91 28.61
C PHE A 192 19.92 -9.37 28.48
N VAL A 193 19.17 -9.35 29.58
CA VAL A 193 17.79 -8.84 29.60
C VAL A 193 17.74 -7.35 29.24
N ALA A 194 18.69 -6.55 29.75
CA ALA A 194 18.80 -5.14 29.40
C ALA A 194 19.10 -4.93 27.90
N GLY A 195 20.01 -5.73 27.33
CA GLY A 195 20.34 -5.72 25.90
C GLY A 195 19.15 -6.06 25.01
N LEU A 196 18.41 -7.13 25.34
CA LEU A 196 17.19 -7.49 24.62
C LEU A 196 16.11 -6.41 24.72
N LYS A 197 15.94 -5.78 25.89
CA LYS A 197 15.00 -4.67 26.07
C LYS A 197 15.38 -3.49 25.18
N SER A 198 16.66 -3.12 25.15
CA SER A 198 17.18 -2.05 24.30
C SER A 198 16.92 -2.35 22.82
N ALA A 199 17.25 -3.56 22.34
CA ALA A 199 16.99 -3.97 20.97
C ALA A 199 15.50 -3.85 20.59
N ARG A 200 14.59 -4.27 21.48
CA ARG A 200 13.15 -4.15 21.27
C ARG A 200 12.67 -2.70 21.20
N MET A 201 13.16 -1.84 22.09
CA MET A 201 12.82 -0.41 22.09
C MET A 201 13.28 0.27 20.80
N THR A 202 14.49 -0.06 20.32
CA THR A 202 15.01 0.42 19.04
C THR A 202 14.16 -0.03 17.86
N LEU A 203 13.74 -1.30 17.82
CA LEU A 203 12.82 -1.79 16.81
C LEU A 203 11.50 -1.02 16.82
N GLN A 204 10.89 -0.86 18.01
CA GLN A 204 9.62 -0.15 18.16
C GLN A 204 9.72 1.31 17.69
N SER A 205 10.77 2.00 18.09
CA SER A 205 11.04 3.38 17.64
C SER A 205 11.20 3.45 16.13
N SER A 206 12.01 2.54 15.56
CA SER A 206 12.22 2.45 14.11
C SER A 206 10.90 2.24 13.37
N LEU A 207 10.10 1.25 13.77
CA LEU A 207 8.81 0.97 13.14
C LEU A 207 7.80 2.12 13.26
N SER A 208 7.83 2.86 14.37
CA SER A 208 6.94 4.01 14.62
C SER A 208 7.33 5.23 13.78
N SER A 209 8.61 5.34 13.42
CA SER A 209 9.12 6.42 12.56
C SER A 209 8.84 6.21 11.07
N ILE A 210 8.53 4.96 10.66
CA ILE A 210 8.25 4.65 9.25
C ILE A 210 6.98 5.39 8.82
N PRO A 211 7.04 6.18 7.73
CA PRO A 211 5.89 6.90 7.23
C PRO A 211 4.66 6.00 6.97
N LYS A 212 3.49 6.50 7.34
CA LYS A 212 2.20 5.84 7.03
C LYS A 212 1.90 5.95 5.54
N LEU A 213 1.19 4.96 4.99
CA LEU A 213 0.82 4.96 3.57
C LEU A 213 -0.35 5.93 3.29
N ASP A 214 -1.26 6.13 4.23
CA ASP A 214 -2.52 6.87 3.99
C ASP A 214 -2.32 8.28 3.43
N PRO A 215 -1.39 9.11 3.94
CA PRO A 215 -1.15 10.44 3.38
C PRO A 215 -0.66 10.37 1.92
N VAL A 216 0.22 9.42 1.62
CA VAL A 216 0.77 9.20 0.28
C VAL A 216 -0.32 8.74 -0.68
N VAL A 217 -1.11 7.73 -0.28
CA VAL A 217 -2.23 7.22 -1.09
C VAL A 217 -3.28 8.31 -1.32
N LYS A 218 -3.59 9.12 -0.30
CA LYS A 218 -4.54 10.24 -0.42
C LYS A 218 -4.05 11.29 -1.41
N SER A 219 -2.77 11.65 -1.35
CA SER A 219 -2.16 12.58 -2.31
C SER A 219 -2.21 12.03 -3.74
N LEU A 220 -1.81 10.77 -3.95
CA LEU A 220 -1.90 10.10 -5.25
C LEU A 220 -3.35 10.06 -5.77
N ALA A 221 -4.32 9.79 -4.89
CA ALA A 221 -5.73 9.75 -5.26
C ALA A 221 -6.24 11.12 -5.70
N GLN A 222 -5.81 12.20 -5.04
CA GLN A 222 -6.11 13.58 -5.44
C GLN A 222 -5.51 13.91 -6.81
N THR A 223 -4.25 13.56 -7.06
CA THR A 223 -3.61 13.75 -8.38
C THR A 223 -4.37 13.02 -9.48
N ARG A 224 -4.75 11.75 -9.23
CA ARG A 224 -5.58 10.98 -10.17
C ARG A 224 -6.93 11.66 -10.41
N GLN A 225 -7.60 12.11 -9.35
CA GLN A 225 -8.90 12.76 -9.46
C GLN A 225 -8.84 14.03 -10.31
N THR A 226 -7.84 14.88 -10.08
CA THR A 226 -7.62 16.10 -10.87
C THR A 226 -7.38 15.78 -12.34
N ALA A 227 -6.53 14.78 -12.64
CA ALA A 227 -6.25 14.38 -14.03
C ALA A 227 -7.50 13.85 -14.74
N VAL A 228 -8.30 13.00 -14.07
CA VAL A 228 -9.55 12.47 -14.61
C VAL A 228 -10.58 13.58 -14.84
N SER A 229 -10.74 14.50 -13.88
CA SER A 229 -11.64 15.65 -14.03
C SER A 229 -11.22 16.57 -15.17
N GLY A 230 -9.91 16.77 -15.37
CA GLY A 230 -9.38 17.49 -16.54
C GLY A 230 -9.73 16.80 -17.86
N ALA A 231 -9.49 15.49 -17.96
CA ALA A 231 -9.83 14.71 -19.16
C ALA A 231 -11.33 14.73 -19.47
N ASP A 232 -12.18 14.66 -18.45
CA ASP A 232 -13.64 14.76 -18.59
C ASP A 232 -14.08 16.15 -19.07
N ALA A 233 -13.46 17.22 -18.57
CA ALA A 233 -13.74 18.59 -18.99
C ALA A 233 -13.35 18.80 -20.46
N THR A 234 -12.15 18.38 -20.87
CA THR A 234 -11.70 18.44 -22.26
C THR A 234 -12.64 17.66 -23.19
N PHE A 235 -13.01 16.44 -22.81
CA PHE A 235 -13.98 15.65 -23.58
C PHE A 235 -15.32 16.37 -23.75
N LYS A 236 -15.86 16.91 -22.67
CA LYS A 236 -17.13 17.65 -22.71
C LYS A 236 -17.05 18.83 -23.68
N THR A 237 -16.01 19.65 -23.57
CA THR A 237 -15.81 20.80 -24.45
C THR A 237 -15.74 20.37 -25.93
N SER A 238 -14.99 19.32 -26.26
CA SER A 238 -14.89 18.81 -27.64
C SER A 238 -16.23 18.34 -28.18
N VAL A 239 -17.01 17.60 -27.39
CA VAL A 239 -18.33 17.08 -27.81
C VAL A 239 -19.37 18.20 -27.93
N ASP A 240 -19.37 19.18 -27.02
CA ASP A 240 -20.29 20.32 -27.06
C ASP A 240 -20.03 21.18 -28.31
N GLN A 241 -18.76 21.42 -28.65
CA GLN A 241 -18.36 22.13 -29.86
C GLN A 241 -18.79 21.37 -31.12
N ALA A 242 -18.48 20.07 -31.20
CA ALA A 242 -18.88 19.22 -32.32
C ALA A 242 -20.41 19.19 -32.50
N SER A 243 -21.15 19.10 -31.39
CA SER A 243 -22.62 19.11 -31.40
C SER A 243 -23.18 20.44 -31.91
N THR A 244 -22.54 21.55 -31.57
CA THR A 244 -22.94 22.89 -32.03
C THR A 244 -22.73 23.02 -33.54
N THR A 245 -21.57 22.58 -34.04
CA THR A 245 -21.28 22.55 -35.48
C THR A 245 -22.26 21.66 -36.24
N LEU A 246 -22.56 20.47 -35.72
CA LEU A 246 -23.53 19.57 -36.36
C LEU A 246 -24.92 20.22 -36.44
N LYS A 247 -25.42 20.80 -35.35
CA LYS A 247 -26.74 21.47 -35.34
C LYS A 247 -26.81 22.62 -36.34
N ALA A 248 -25.75 23.43 -36.43
CA ALA A 248 -25.69 24.52 -37.38
C ALA A 248 -25.76 24.01 -38.83
N ALA A 249 -25.05 22.92 -39.14
CA ALA A 249 -25.08 22.31 -40.47
C ALA A 249 -26.47 21.70 -40.81
N LEU A 250 -27.15 21.09 -39.84
CA LEU A 250 -28.49 20.52 -40.02
C LEU A 250 -29.60 21.58 -40.16
N HIS A 251 -29.39 22.82 -39.70
CA HIS A 251 -30.36 23.91 -39.84
C HIS A 251 -30.13 24.76 -41.11
N GLN A 252 -28.96 24.65 -41.74
CA GLN A 252 -28.64 25.33 -43.00
C GLN A 252 -28.95 24.47 -44.25
N SER A 253 -29.41 23.24 -44.03
CA SER A 253 -29.86 22.27 -45.05
C SER A 253 -31.37 22.17 -45.08
#